data_AF-A0A9D1H5G8-F1
#
_entry.id   AF-A0A9D1H5G8-F1
#
_cell.length_a   1.000
_cell.length_b   1.000
_cell.length_c   1.000
_cell.angle_alpha   90.00
_cell.angle_beta   90.00
_cell.angle_gamma   90.00
#
_symmetry.space_group_name_H-M   'P 1'
#
loop_
_entity.id
_entity.type
_entity.pdbx_description
1 polymer ?
#
loop_
_entity_poly.entity_id
_entity_poly.type
_entity_poly.pdbx_seq_one_letter_code
_entity_poly.pdbx_strand_id
1 'polypeptide(L)'
;LDYVGMSQVECAERMHVSRTTVTRLYESARGKIADAFVNGKQIVFNGGDVVVCEKERPECAGEKFCCHRLKKEEFGLAETERQQ
;
A
#
# COMPACT_ATOMS: atom_id res chain seq x y z
N LEU A 1 4.97 7.05 12.60
CA LEU A 1 4.54 5.71 13.08
C LEU A 1 4.50 4.74 11.89
N ASP A 2 4.16 5.29 10.73
CA ASP A 2 4.44 4.90 9.36
C ASP A 2 5.67 5.63 8.79
N TYR A 3 6.17 5.20 7.63
CA TYR A 3 7.30 5.81 6.92
C TYR A 3 7.06 7.28 6.53
N VAL A 4 5.79 7.64 6.28
CA VAL A 4 5.40 8.99 5.84
C VAL A 4 5.11 9.91 7.04
N GLY A 5 5.02 9.37 8.25
CA GLY A 5 4.85 10.15 9.48
C GLY A 5 3.42 10.66 9.71
N MET A 6 2.41 10.14 9.03
CA MET A 6 1.01 10.53 9.22
C MET A 6 0.42 10.01 10.53
N SER A 7 -0.56 10.74 11.07
CA SER A 7 -1.41 10.23 12.14
C SER A 7 -2.37 9.14 11.62
N GLN A 8 -2.92 8.33 12.52
CA GLN A 8 -3.91 7.31 12.14
C GLN A 8 -5.16 7.91 11.50
N VAL A 9 -5.52 9.15 11.87
CA VAL A 9 -6.70 9.83 11.34
C VAL A 9 -6.44 10.26 9.89
N GLU A 10 -5.32 10.95 9.65
CA GLU A 10 -4.92 11.38 8.30
C GLU A 10 -4.72 10.19 7.35
N CYS A 11 -4.13 9.10 7.86
CA CYS A 11 -3.96 7.86 7.09
C CYS A 11 -5.32 7.23 6.72
N ALA A 12 -6.28 7.23 7.64
CA ALA A 12 -7.62 6.69 7.39
C ALA A 12 -8.39 7.51 6.35
N GLU A 13 -8.32 8.84 6.44
CA GLU A 13 -8.92 9.75 5.47
C GLU A 13 -8.31 9.55 4.08
N ARG A 14 -6.98 9.47 3.99
CA ARG A 14 -6.26 9.28 2.73
C ARG A 14 -6.50 7.91 2.09
N MET A 15 -6.68 6.87 2.89
CA MET A 15 -7.02 5.53 2.41
C MET A 15 -8.53 5.33 2.19
N HIS A 16 -9.35 6.33 2.53
CA HIS A 16 -10.82 6.25 2.52
C HIS A 16 -11.37 5.03 3.29
N VAL A 17 -10.76 4.71 4.43
CA VAL A 17 -11.19 3.64 5.33
C VAL A 17 -11.48 4.18 6.73
N SER A 18 -12.15 3.40 7.56
CA SER A 18 -12.38 3.80 8.95
C SER A 18 -11.07 3.85 9.75
N ARG A 19 -10.99 4.74 10.74
CA ARG A 19 -9.84 4.80 11.67
C ARG A 19 -9.55 3.44 12.31
N THR A 20 -10.59 2.69 12.69
CA THR A 20 -10.44 1.36 13.29
C THR A 20 -9.88 0.34 12.30
N THR A 21 -10.21 0.45 11.01
CA THR A 21 -9.58 -0.37 9.94
C THR A 21 -8.06 -0.14 9.91
N VAL A 22 -7.63 1.12 9.96
CA VAL A 22 -6.20 1.47 9.98
C VAL A 22 -5.51 0.93 11.23
N THR A 23 -6.10 1.10 12.40
CA THR A 23 -5.54 0.55 13.65
C THR A 23 -5.34 -0.97 13.56
N ARG A 24 -6.35 -1.72 13.08
CA ARG A 24 -6.27 -3.17 12.91
C ARG A 24 -5.21 -3.58 11.90
N LEU A 25 -5.05 -2.82 10.80
CA LEU A 25 -4.03 -3.06 9.81
C LEU A 25 -2.62 -2.94 10.42
N TYR A 26 -2.38 -1.90 11.21
CA TYR A 26 -1.10 -1.72 11.91
C TYR A 26 -0.81 -2.82 12.91
N GLU A 27 -1.79 -3.21 13.72
CA GLU A 27 -1.62 -4.29 14.70
C GLU A 27 -1.28 -5.61 14.00
N SER A 28 -2.00 -5.95 12.93
CA SER A 28 -1.72 -7.15 12.15
C SER A 28 -0.34 -7.12 11.50
N ALA A 29 0.06 -6.00 10.88
CA ALA A 29 1.35 -5.86 10.25
C ALA A 29 2.50 -5.99 11.26
N ARG A 30 2.41 -5.33 12.42
CA ARG A 30 3.41 -5.46 13.49
C ARG A 30 3.52 -6.88 14.01
N GLY A 31 2.39 -7.56 14.21
CA GLY A 31 2.37 -8.96 14.63
C GLY A 31 3.11 -9.87 13.64
N LYS A 32 2.85 -9.72 12.34
CA LYS A 32 3.52 -10.48 11.28
C LYS A 32 5.03 -10.21 11.22
N ILE A 33 5.44 -8.95 11.34
CA ILE A 33 6.87 -8.57 11.34
C ILE A 33 7.58 -9.14 12.57
N ALA A 34 6.98 -9.00 13.76
CA ALA A 34 7.55 -9.52 15.00
C ALA A 34 7.70 -11.05 14.95
N ASP A 35 6.65 -11.76 14.50
CA ASP A 35 6.69 -13.22 14.33
C ASP A 35 7.78 -13.65 13.34
N ALA A 36 7.92 -12.93 12.22
CA ALA A 36 8.96 -13.23 11.24
C ALA A 36 10.37 -13.03 11.80
N PHE A 37 10.60 -11.97 12.57
CA PHE A 37 11.92 -11.70 13.15
C PHE A 37 12.27 -12.66 14.28
N VAL A 38 11.31 -13.03 15.13
CA VAL A 38 11.56 -13.96 16.26
C VAL A 38 11.75 -15.39 15.78
N ASN A 39 10.95 -15.84 14.81
CA ASN A 39 10.96 -17.22 14.33
C ASN A 39 11.79 -17.42 13.06
N GLY A 40 12.50 -16.39 12.57
CA GLY A 40 13.32 -16.46 11.36
C GLY A 40 12.53 -16.74 10.08
N LYS A 41 11.25 -16.34 10.03
CA LYS A 41 10.39 -16.57 8.86
C LYS A 41 10.66 -15.53 7.79
N GLN A 42 10.53 -15.93 6.53
CA GLN A 42 10.60 -15.00 5.41
C GLN A 42 9.32 -14.14 5.33
N ILE A 43 9.48 -12.84 5.16
CA ILE A 43 8.38 -11.93 4.84
C ILE A 43 8.29 -11.82 3.32
N VAL A 44 7.19 -12.28 2.74
CA VAL A 44 6.90 -12.15 1.30
C VAL A 44 5.78 -11.14 1.12
N PHE A 45 6.05 -10.09 0.36
CA PHE A 45 5.04 -9.11 -0.02
C PHE A 45 4.42 -9.56 -1.34
N ASN A 46 3.22 -10.11 -1.27
CA ASN A 46 2.42 -10.39 -2.46
C ASN A 46 1.55 -9.18 -2.78
N GLY A 47 1.37 -8.91 -4.07
CA GLY A 47 0.39 -7.92 -4.52
C GLY A 47 -1.02 -8.29 -4.06
N GLY A 48 -1.86 -7.29 -3.87
CA GLY A 48 -3.28 -7.44 -3.59
C GLY A 48 -4.10 -6.51 -4.48
N ASP A 49 -5.39 -6.36 -4.18
CA ASP A 49 -6.25 -5.44 -4.90
C ASP A 49 -5.77 -4.00 -4.70
N VAL A 50 -5.32 -3.38 -5.78
CA VAL A 50 -4.87 -1.99 -5.80
C VAL A 50 -5.88 -1.15 -6.57
N VAL A 51 -6.31 -0.05 -5.94
CA VAL A 51 -7.14 0.95 -6.61
C VAL A 51 -6.22 2.05 -7.10
N VAL A 52 -6.06 2.13 -8.42
CA VAL A 52 -5.32 3.20 -9.08
C VAL A 52 -6.31 4.31 -9.43
N CYS A 53 -5.90 5.56 -9.22
CA CYS A 53 -6.71 6.70 -9.60
C CYS A 53 -6.80 6.78 -11.14
N GLU A 54 -7.99 7.02 -11.69
CA GLU A 54 -8.19 7.12 -13.15
C GLU A 54 -7.66 8.45 -13.73
N LYS A 55 -7.64 9.51 -12.91
CA LYS A 55 -7.19 10.86 -13.25
C LYS A 55 -6.53 11.50 -12.05
N GLU A 56 -5.62 12.45 -12.30
CA GLU A 56 -4.98 13.25 -11.26
C GLU A 56 -6.05 13.97 -10.42
N ARG A 57 -6.14 13.60 -9.14
CA ARG A 57 -6.96 14.30 -8.14
C ARG A 57 -6.15 15.45 -7.53
N PRO A 58 -6.77 16.47 -6.92
CA PRO A 58 -6.05 17.51 -6.19
C PRO A 58 -5.10 16.93 -5.12
N GLU A 59 -5.52 15.84 -4.48
CA GLU A 59 -4.76 15.07 -3.48
C GLU A 59 -3.52 14.36 -4.07
N CYS A 60 -3.47 14.17 -5.40
CA CYS A 60 -2.35 13.57 -6.11
C CYS A 60 -1.27 14.59 -6.49
N ALA A 61 -1.61 15.88 -6.51
CA ALA A 61 -0.71 16.95 -6.94
C ALA A 61 0.44 17.10 -5.93
N GLY A 62 1.69 16.99 -6.39
CA GLY A 62 2.86 17.14 -5.52
C GLY A 62 3.30 15.88 -4.77
N GLU A 63 2.49 14.82 -4.74
CA GLU A 63 2.82 13.56 -4.06
C GLU A 63 3.97 12.80 -4.73
N LYS A 64 5.01 12.45 -3.96
CA LYS A 64 6.24 11.78 -4.46
C LYS A 64 5.95 10.40 -5.05
N PHE A 65 4.98 9.68 -4.50
CA PHE A 65 4.61 8.32 -4.89
C PHE A 65 3.18 8.25 -5.47
N CYS A 66 2.80 9.26 -6.26
CA CYS A 66 1.50 9.24 -6.95
C CYS A 66 1.51 8.24 -8.11
N CYS A 67 0.43 7.49 -8.26
CA CYS A 67 0.22 6.56 -9.38
C CYS A 67 0.26 7.23 -10.77
N HIS A 68 0.08 8.55 -10.87
CA HIS A 68 0.19 9.30 -12.13
C HIS A 68 1.60 9.84 -12.43
N ARG A 69 2.50 9.88 -11.45
CA ARG A 69 3.87 10.35 -11.63
C ARG A 69 4.77 9.27 -12.24
N LEU A 70 4.39 8.00 -12.13
CA LEU A 70 5.11 6.87 -12.72
C LEU A 70 4.79 6.76 -14.22
N LYS A 71 5.24 7.75 -15.02
CA LYS A 71 5.32 7.56 -16.46
C LYS A 71 6.49 6.62 -16.77
N LYS A 72 6.13 5.39 -17.16
CA LYS A 72 6.89 4.42 -17.96
C LYS A 72 8.39 4.32 -17.65
N GLU A 73 8.76 3.40 -16.77
CA GLU A 73 9.79 2.37 -17.01
C GLU A 73 9.86 1.46 -15.77
N GLU A 74 9.63 0.15 -16.01
CA GLU A 74 9.87 -0.98 -15.09
C GLU A 74 8.98 -1.18 -13.85
N PHE A 75 7.69 -1.44 -14.06
CA PHE A 75 6.98 -2.40 -13.20
C PHE A 75 6.30 -3.44 -14.08
N GLY A 76 7.05 -4.51 -14.40
CA GLY A 76 6.55 -5.67 -15.11
C GLY A 76 5.53 -6.41 -14.26
N LEU A 77 4.24 -6.12 -14.48
CA LEU A 77 3.17 -7.07 -14.19
C LEU A 77 2.99 -7.89 -15.47
N ALA A 78 3.65 -9.05 -15.49
CA ALA A 78 3.41 -10.07 -16.50
C ALA A 78 1.91 -10.39 -16.52
N GLU A 79 1.25 -10.01 -17.61
CA GLU A 79 -0.07 -10.50 -17.95
C GLU A 79 0.02 -12.03 -18.07
N THR A 80 -0.46 -12.76 -17.07
CA THR A 80 -0.68 -14.20 -17.24
C THR A 80 -1.82 -14.38 -18.22
N GLU A 81 -1.44 -14.80 -19.41
CA GLU A 81 -2.22 -15.31 -20.52
C GLU A 81 -3.58 -15.91 -20.07
N ARG A 82 -4.67 -15.19 -20.35
CA ARG A 82 -5.95 -15.86 -20.66
C ARG A 82 -5.90 -16.27 -22.12
N GLN A 83 -5.49 -17.50 -22.36
CA GLN A 83 -5.76 -18.23 -23.60
C GLN A 83 -6.57 -19.47 -23.27
N GLN A 84 -7.89 -19.36 -23.47
CA GLN A 84 -8.67 -20.17 -24.42
C GLN A 84 -10.14 -19.79 -24.33
#